data_AF-A0A8J6LG26-F1
#
_entry.id   AF-A0A8J6LG26-F1
#
_cell.length_a   1.000
_cell.length_b   1.000
_cell.length_c   1.000
_cell.angle_alpha   90.00
_cell.angle_beta   90.00
_cell.angle_gamma   90.00
#
_symmetry.space_group_name_H-M   'P 1'
#
loop_
_entity.id
_entity.type
_entity.pdbx_description
1 polymer ?
#
loop_
_entity_poly.entity_id
_entity_poly.type
_entity_poly.pdbx_seq_one_letter_code
_entity_poly.pdbx_strand_id
1 'polypeptide(L)'
;MFVAIFILAIIFLSTLYIQSKKPTPEKIFGVYSQPGKWYYLKFASFFLLLWTRRLKTKLKLIPVEELERMKPLSDHEKAFDATFFQAVSKNGFYFCGGIERRHRAKANGLFYIAVPELGLLESLKLPNTLLDADPGSVLLMKEYSAEGISFTPVEPMKRWYVSFNGKMRTQKNPDKLFNVKLDGEWTSDLPYFLFETDMSLKSLSAAIARETWTEELFDALKSAHQTHYEQMGYFTGTLTVENKSYRLKMDAFRDHSFGYKRDWTLMHRYAFHMLYLEDRTRVSLGVVSQPATTSLLEMGYVVLPDKSIHHIENCNLVLYQHGENGTPGKNYAFSFNANNETYDVRINSARSTE
;
A
#
# COMPACT_ATOMS: atom_id res chain seq x y z
N MET A 1 -3.75 50.26 18.37
CA MET A 1 -4.38 48.94 18.19
C MET A 1 -5.27 48.87 16.94
N PHE A 2 -6.29 49.74 16.79
CA PHE A 2 -7.18 49.76 15.62
C PHE A 2 -6.49 49.97 14.26
N VAL A 3 -5.53 50.90 14.18
CA VAL A 3 -4.78 51.15 12.92
C VAL A 3 -3.97 49.92 12.48
N ALA A 4 -3.36 49.20 13.43
CA ALA A 4 -2.62 47.98 13.13
C ALA A 4 -3.53 46.86 12.61
N ILE A 5 -4.70 46.68 13.23
CA ILE A 5 -5.71 45.70 12.78
C ILE A 5 -6.20 46.05 11.38
N PHE A 6 -6.47 47.33 11.10
CA PHE A 6 -6.92 47.79 9.79
C PHE A 6 -5.86 47.58 8.69
N ILE A 7 -4.59 47.90 8.98
CA ILE A 7 -3.47 47.63 8.06
C ILE A 7 -3.33 46.13 7.78
N LEU A 8 -3.40 45.28 8.82
CA LEU A 8 -3.34 43.83 8.66
C LEU A 8 -4.51 43.31 7.81
N ALA A 9 -5.72 43.84 7.99
CA ALA A 9 -6.87 43.47 7.18
C ALA A 9 -6.69 43.87 5.71
N ILE A 10 -6.18 45.06 5.42
CA ILE A 10 -5.88 45.50 4.04
C ILE A 10 -4.82 44.61 3.41
N ILE A 11 -3.72 44.31 4.12
CA ILE A 11 -2.66 43.43 3.63
C ILE A 11 -3.24 42.04 3.33
N PHE A 12 -4.04 41.49 4.24
CA PHE A 12 -4.69 40.19 4.06
C PHE A 12 -5.62 40.17 2.85
N LEU A 13 -6.54 41.13 2.73
CA LEU A 13 -7.48 41.22 1.61
C LEU A 13 -6.76 41.46 0.27
N SER A 14 -5.72 42.30 0.27
CA SER A 14 -4.89 42.55 -0.93
C SER A 14 -4.14 41.28 -1.35
N THR A 15 -3.61 40.53 -0.38
CA THR A 15 -2.96 39.23 -0.64
C THR A 15 -3.95 38.22 -1.22
N LEU A 16 -5.15 38.10 -0.64
CA LEU A 16 -6.21 37.25 -1.19
C LEU A 16 -6.61 37.67 -2.61
N TYR A 17 -6.74 38.97 -2.86
CA TYR A 17 -7.08 39.49 -4.18
C TYR A 17 -5.99 39.15 -5.21
N ILE A 18 -4.72 39.46 -4.92
CA ILE A 18 -3.59 39.13 -5.81
C ILE A 18 -3.52 37.62 -6.05
N GLN A 19 -3.69 36.81 -5.01
CA GLN A 19 -3.66 35.37 -5.10
C GLN A 19 -4.82 34.82 -5.94
N SER A 20 -6.01 35.42 -5.86
CA SER A 20 -7.18 35.04 -6.67
C SER A 20 -6.96 35.22 -8.16
N LYS A 21 -6.11 36.18 -8.57
CA LYS A 21 -5.78 36.49 -9.97
C LYS A 21 -4.74 35.56 -10.59
N LYS A 22 -4.01 34.76 -9.78
CA LYS A 22 -3.07 33.78 -10.32
C LYS A 22 -3.83 32.71 -11.13
N PRO A 23 -3.31 32.28 -12.29
CA PRO A 23 -3.89 31.17 -13.03
C PRO A 23 -3.77 29.88 -12.21
N THR A 24 -4.72 28.97 -12.42
CA THR A 24 -4.60 27.61 -11.90
C THR A 24 -3.62 26.85 -12.80
N PRO A 25 -2.58 26.21 -12.25
CA PRO A 25 -1.66 25.42 -13.07
C PRO A 25 -2.40 24.25 -13.72
N GLU A 26 -2.07 23.96 -14.97
CA GLU A 26 -2.61 22.80 -15.66
C GLU A 26 -2.11 21.50 -15.01
N LYS A 27 -2.92 20.44 -15.11
CA LYS A 27 -2.51 19.12 -14.63
C LYS A 27 -1.42 18.55 -15.54
N ILE A 28 -0.36 18.00 -14.95
CA ILE A 28 0.68 17.31 -15.71
C ILE A 28 0.05 16.05 -16.30
N PHE A 29 0.17 15.86 -17.62
CA PHE A 29 -0.50 14.79 -18.38
C PHE A 29 -2.03 14.75 -18.23
N GLY A 30 -2.67 15.86 -17.80
CA GLY A 30 -4.11 15.87 -17.51
C GLY A 30 -4.51 15.13 -16.23
N VAL A 31 -3.55 14.55 -15.50
CA VAL A 31 -3.78 13.67 -14.36
C VAL A 31 -3.29 14.30 -13.05
N TYR A 32 -2.04 14.74 -13.02
CA TYR A 32 -1.35 15.12 -11.79
C TYR A 32 -1.55 16.60 -11.47
N SER A 33 -2.32 16.87 -10.41
CA SER A 33 -2.60 18.22 -9.92
C SER A 33 -1.35 18.86 -9.30
N GLN A 34 -1.14 20.14 -9.62
CA GLN A 34 -0.05 20.94 -9.09
C GLN A 34 -0.53 21.89 -7.98
N PRO A 35 0.34 22.35 -7.06
CA PRO A 35 -0.01 23.36 -6.07
C PRO A 35 -0.59 24.63 -6.72
N GLY A 36 -1.91 24.78 -6.62
CA GLY A 36 -2.61 25.94 -7.15
C GLY A 36 -2.54 27.17 -6.25
N LYS A 37 -3.17 28.27 -6.69
CA LYS A 37 -3.18 29.54 -5.96
C LYS A 37 -3.68 29.44 -4.51
N TRP A 38 -4.60 28.54 -4.19
CA TRP A 38 -5.14 28.36 -2.84
C TRP A 38 -4.46 27.24 -2.04
N TYR A 39 -3.34 26.68 -2.52
CA TYR A 39 -2.69 25.51 -1.93
C TYR A 39 -2.43 25.65 -0.43
N TYR A 40 -1.74 26.70 0.01
CA TYR A 40 -1.38 26.85 1.43
C TYR A 40 -2.58 27.05 2.35
N LEU A 41 -3.63 27.75 1.87
CA LEU A 41 -4.88 27.89 2.62
C LEU A 41 -5.57 26.53 2.77
N LYS A 42 -5.75 25.81 1.67
CA LYS A 42 -6.32 24.45 1.66
C LYS A 42 -5.53 23.49 2.56
N PHE A 43 -4.20 23.55 2.47
CA PHE A 43 -3.30 22.77 3.30
C PHE A 43 -3.53 23.05 4.79
N ALA A 44 -3.50 24.31 5.21
CA ALA A 44 -3.68 24.68 6.62
C ALA A 44 -5.07 24.27 7.13
N SER A 45 -6.12 24.51 6.34
CA SER A 45 -7.49 24.13 6.68
C SER A 45 -7.64 22.62 6.85
N PHE A 46 -7.13 21.83 5.90
CA PHE A 46 -7.24 20.38 5.95
C PHE A 46 -6.36 19.75 7.04
N PHE A 47 -5.16 20.31 7.26
CA PHE A 47 -4.27 19.91 8.34
C PHE A 47 -4.95 20.08 9.70
N LEU A 48 -5.58 21.24 9.95
CA LEU A 48 -6.32 21.49 11.18
C LEU A 48 -7.50 20.52 11.36
N LEU A 49 -8.24 20.25 10.28
CA LEU A 49 -9.33 19.27 10.28
C LEU A 49 -8.83 17.86 10.65
N LEU A 50 -7.74 17.40 10.04
CA LEU A 50 -7.19 16.09 10.35
C LEU A 50 -6.57 16.02 11.75
N TRP A 51 -5.89 17.08 12.19
CA TRP A 51 -5.33 17.18 13.53
C TRP A 51 -6.43 17.09 14.59
N THR A 52 -7.52 17.86 14.45
CA THR A 52 -8.67 17.78 15.36
C THR A 52 -9.35 16.41 15.32
N ARG A 53 -9.49 15.79 14.13
CA ARG A 53 -9.99 14.41 14.00
C ARG A 53 -9.10 13.42 14.73
N ARG A 54 -7.78 13.50 14.58
CA ARG A 54 -6.81 12.60 15.23
C ARG A 54 -6.88 12.67 16.75
N LEU A 55 -7.07 13.87 17.31
CA LEU A 55 -7.28 14.03 18.75
C LEU A 55 -8.54 13.29 19.25
N LYS A 56 -9.61 13.26 18.43
CA LYS A 56 -10.82 12.49 18.75
C LYS A 56 -10.64 10.98 18.55
N THR A 57 -9.93 10.56 17.51
CA THR A 57 -9.74 9.13 17.16
C THR A 57 -8.81 8.42 18.13
N LYS A 58 -7.81 9.09 18.71
CA LYS A 58 -6.96 8.50 19.77
C LYS A 58 -7.76 8.02 21.01
N LEU A 59 -9.01 8.45 21.15
CA LEU A 59 -9.92 8.00 22.22
C LEU A 59 -10.72 6.73 21.88
N LYS A 60 -10.67 6.26 20.62
CA LYS A 60 -11.40 5.08 20.11
C LYS A 60 -10.46 4.18 19.33
N LEU A 61 -9.59 3.46 20.04
CA LEU A 61 -8.73 2.44 19.43
C LEU A 61 -9.54 1.19 19.13
N ILE A 62 -9.48 0.73 17.87
CA ILE A 62 -10.05 -0.56 17.48
C ILE A 62 -9.13 -1.66 18.05
N PRO A 63 -9.67 -2.66 18.77
CA PRO A 63 -8.87 -3.79 19.26
C PRO A 63 -8.14 -4.51 18.12
N VAL A 64 -6.93 -4.95 18.39
CA VAL A 64 -6.07 -5.61 17.39
C VAL A 64 -6.72 -6.91 16.87
N GLU A 65 -7.40 -7.63 17.76
CA GLU A 65 -8.15 -8.84 17.44
C GLU A 65 -9.33 -8.57 16.50
N GLU A 66 -9.88 -7.36 16.54
CA GLU A 66 -10.90 -6.93 15.59
C GLU A 66 -10.27 -6.64 14.24
N LEU A 67 -9.16 -5.89 14.19
CA LEU A 67 -8.45 -5.57 12.95
C LEU A 67 -8.00 -6.82 12.18
N GLU A 68 -7.55 -7.87 12.87
CA GLU A 68 -7.00 -9.08 12.24
C GLU A 68 -8.05 -10.08 11.77
N ARG A 69 -9.28 -9.97 12.25
CA ARG A 69 -10.36 -10.89 11.87
C ARG A 69 -10.85 -10.62 10.46
N MET A 70 -11.16 -11.69 9.75
CA MET A 70 -11.94 -11.63 8.52
C MET A 70 -13.21 -10.82 8.72
N LYS A 71 -13.49 -9.95 7.75
CA LYS A 71 -14.64 -9.04 7.80
C LYS A 71 -15.83 -9.62 7.06
N PRO A 72 -17.06 -9.39 7.57
CA PRO A 72 -18.25 -9.53 6.76
C PRO A 72 -18.14 -8.58 5.56
N LEU A 73 -18.56 -9.04 4.39
CA LEU A 73 -18.68 -8.17 3.22
C LEU A 73 -19.93 -7.30 3.39
N SER A 74 -19.84 -6.03 2.96
CA SER A 74 -21.01 -5.16 2.86
C SER A 74 -21.98 -5.66 1.77
N ASP A 75 -23.16 -5.07 1.64
CA ASP A 75 -24.12 -5.44 0.58
C ASP A 75 -23.74 -4.90 -0.81
N HIS A 76 -22.64 -4.15 -0.93
CA HIS A 76 -22.23 -3.54 -2.18
C HIS A 76 -21.57 -4.57 -3.11
N GLU A 77 -21.87 -4.55 -4.41
CA GLU A 77 -21.29 -5.51 -5.38
C GLU A 77 -19.75 -5.57 -5.36
N LYS A 78 -19.11 -4.42 -5.12
CA LYS A 78 -17.66 -4.25 -4.96
C LYS A 78 -17.18 -4.31 -3.51
N ALA A 79 -17.93 -4.90 -2.58
CA ALA A 79 -17.47 -5.17 -1.23
C ALA A 79 -16.21 -6.04 -1.25
N PHE A 80 -15.34 -5.87 -0.26
CA PHE A 80 -14.07 -6.57 -0.22
C PHE A 80 -13.52 -6.71 1.19
N ASP A 81 -12.66 -7.71 1.33
CA ASP A 81 -11.82 -7.97 2.49
C ASP A 81 -10.55 -8.66 1.99
N ALA A 82 -9.39 -8.02 2.15
CA ALA A 82 -8.17 -8.39 1.45
C ALA A 82 -6.95 -8.47 2.35
N THR A 83 -6.16 -9.53 2.19
CA THR A 83 -4.85 -9.63 2.83
C THR A 83 -3.78 -9.97 1.79
N PHE A 84 -2.59 -9.43 2.01
CA PHE A 84 -1.45 -9.62 1.14
C PHE A 84 -0.21 -9.92 1.98
N PHE A 85 0.67 -10.74 1.41
CA PHE A 85 1.94 -11.14 1.98
C PHE A 85 3.04 -11.04 0.94
N GLN A 86 4.21 -10.62 1.39
CA GLN A 86 5.45 -10.68 0.64
C GLN A 86 6.55 -11.17 1.54
N ALA A 87 7.50 -11.92 0.98
CA ALA A 87 8.75 -12.21 1.66
C ALA A 87 9.92 -12.30 0.67
N VAL A 88 11.11 -11.91 1.11
CA VAL A 88 12.34 -11.88 0.32
C VAL A 88 13.53 -12.42 1.12
N SER A 89 14.48 -13.03 0.43
CA SER A 89 15.76 -13.46 0.99
C SER A 89 16.93 -12.78 0.27
N LYS A 90 18.07 -12.65 0.97
CA LYS A 90 19.34 -12.24 0.35
C LYS A 90 19.81 -13.20 -0.76
N ASN A 91 19.32 -14.43 -0.77
CA ASN A 91 19.71 -15.47 -1.74
C ASN A 91 18.84 -15.45 -3.02
N GLY A 92 17.98 -14.44 -3.20
CA GLY A 92 17.19 -14.26 -4.41
C GLY A 92 15.85 -15.01 -4.44
N PHE A 93 15.49 -15.76 -3.40
CA PHE A 93 14.12 -16.23 -3.23
C PHE A 93 13.22 -15.07 -2.81
N TYR A 94 12.04 -14.99 -3.42
CA TYR A 94 10.96 -14.17 -2.91
C TYR A 94 9.60 -14.76 -3.27
N PHE A 95 8.56 -14.38 -2.55
CA PHE A 95 7.18 -14.56 -3.00
C PHE A 95 6.36 -13.32 -2.72
N CYS A 96 5.27 -13.16 -3.48
CA CYS A 96 4.17 -12.30 -3.08
C CYS A 96 2.84 -13.00 -3.38
N GLY A 97 1.87 -12.83 -2.48
CA GLY A 97 0.59 -13.49 -2.56
C GLY A 97 -0.49 -12.66 -1.92
N GLY A 98 -1.65 -12.58 -2.55
CA GLY A 98 -2.79 -11.83 -2.04
C GLY A 98 -4.10 -12.52 -2.32
N ILE A 99 -5.05 -12.36 -1.40
CA ILE A 99 -6.45 -12.76 -1.56
C ILE A 99 -7.31 -11.57 -1.16
N GLU A 100 -8.20 -11.17 -2.07
CA GLU A 100 -9.27 -10.22 -1.85
C GLU A 100 -10.60 -10.94 -2.03
N ARG A 101 -11.31 -11.16 -0.92
CA ARG A 101 -12.61 -11.82 -0.91
C ARG A 101 -13.68 -10.95 -1.56
N ARG A 102 -14.55 -11.59 -2.33
CA ARG A 102 -15.69 -10.98 -3.01
C ARG A 102 -16.96 -11.80 -2.76
N HIS A 103 -18.11 -11.26 -3.15
CA HIS A 103 -19.37 -11.99 -3.06
C HIS A 103 -19.37 -13.26 -3.92
N ARG A 104 -20.37 -14.11 -3.68
CA ARG A 104 -20.66 -15.32 -4.48
C ARG A 104 -19.50 -16.33 -4.47
N ALA A 105 -18.85 -16.49 -3.32
CA ALA A 105 -17.73 -17.39 -3.12
C ALA A 105 -16.60 -17.19 -4.15
N LYS A 106 -16.31 -15.93 -4.48
CA LYS A 106 -15.20 -15.54 -5.36
C LYS A 106 -14.12 -14.82 -4.57
N ALA A 107 -12.91 -14.86 -5.11
CA ALA A 107 -11.82 -14.01 -4.67
C ALA A 107 -11.05 -13.48 -5.88
N ASN A 108 -10.47 -12.29 -5.76
CA ASN A 108 -9.34 -11.90 -6.59
C ASN A 108 -8.07 -12.35 -5.87
N GLY A 109 -7.25 -13.16 -6.52
CA GLY A 109 -6.02 -13.66 -5.93
C GLY A 109 -4.87 -13.71 -6.91
N LEU A 110 -3.68 -13.60 -6.35
CA LEU A 110 -2.42 -13.71 -7.06
C LEU A 110 -1.42 -14.46 -6.19
N PHE A 111 -0.50 -15.17 -6.83
CA PHE A 111 0.64 -15.76 -6.16
C PHE A 111 1.82 -15.85 -7.13
N TYR A 112 2.96 -15.30 -6.70
CA TYR A 112 4.22 -15.31 -7.42
C TYR A 112 5.31 -15.87 -6.52
N ILE A 113 6.20 -16.69 -7.07
CA ILE A 113 7.39 -17.18 -6.35
C ILE A 113 8.58 -17.08 -7.29
N ALA A 114 9.64 -16.41 -6.87
CA ALA A 114 10.92 -16.48 -7.54
C ALA A 114 11.82 -17.53 -6.90
N VAL A 115 12.39 -18.37 -7.76
CA VAL A 115 13.40 -19.37 -7.41
C VAL A 115 14.64 -19.04 -8.23
N PRO A 116 15.81 -18.79 -7.63
CA PRO A 116 17.00 -18.30 -8.34
C PRO A 116 17.35 -19.05 -9.62
N GLU A 117 17.23 -20.38 -9.62
CA GLU A 117 17.54 -21.25 -10.75
C GLU A 117 16.40 -21.41 -11.78
N LEU A 118 15.15 -21.06 -11.44
CA LEU A 118 13.99 -21.20 -12.33
C LEU A 118 13.44 -19.86 -12.83
N GLY A 119 13.78 -18.76 -12.16
CA GLY A 119 13.18 -17.45 -12.38
C GLY A 119 11.82 -17.31 -11.67
N LEU A 120 10.97 -16.45 -12.22
CA LEU A 120 9.65 -16.14 -11.67
C LEU A 120 8.61 -17.18 -12.09
N LEU A 121 7.97 -17.78 -11.09
CA LEU A 121 6.82 -18.65 -11.20
C LEU A 121 5.53 -17.87 -10.88
N GLU A 122 4.50 -18.10 -11.68
CA GLU A 122 3.20 -17.43 -11.59
C GLU A 122 2.07 -18.48 -11.43
N SER A 123 1.08 -18.20 -10.59
CA SER A 123 -0.13 -19.02 -10.52
C SER A 123 -0.90 -19.04 -11.86
N LEU A 124 -1.57 -20.15 -12.16
CA LEU A 124 -2.14 -20.38 -13.50
C LEU A 124 -3.23 -19.37 -13.92
N LYS A 125 -3.92 -18.76 -12.96
CA LYS A 125 -5.04 -17.83 -13.22
C LYS A 125 -4.58 -16.40 -13.51
N LEU A 126 -3.31 -16.09 -13.37
CA LEU A 126 -2.79 -14.79 -13.78
C LEU A 126 -2.88 -14.64 -15.30
N PRO A 127 -3.14 -13.43 -15.84
CA PRO A 127 -3.39 -12.18 -15.13
C PRO A 127 -4.87 -11.97 -14.70
N ASN A 128 -5.78 -12.91 -14.96
CA ASN A 128 -7.23 -12.74 -14.68
C ASN A 128 -7.52 -12.55 -13.18
N THR A 129 -6.75 -13.22 -12.29
CA THR A 129 -6.85 -13.14 -10.82
C THR A 129 -8.17 -13.62 -10.22
N LEU A 130 -9.24 -13.86 -11.00
CA LEU A 130 -10.49 -14.40 -10.49
C LEU A 130 -10.33 -15.89 -10.09
N LEU A 131 -10.53 -16.17 -8.81
CA LEU A 131 -10.44 -17.50 -8.19
C LEU A 131 -11.78 -17.89 -7.56
N ASP A 132 -12.02 -19.20 -7.48
CA ASP A 132 -13.04 -19.78 -6.61
C ASP A 132 -12.55 -19.84 -5.16
N ALA A 133 -13.31 -19.23 -4.25
CA ALA A 133 -13.01 -19.28 -2.82
C ALA A 133 -13.29 -20.67 -2.25
N ASP A 134 -12.46 -21.11 -1.30
CA ASP A 134 -12.70 -22.38 -0.63
C ASP A 134 -14.00 -22.31 0.21
N PRO A 135 -14.89 -23.32 0.13
CA PRO A 135 -16.13 -23.34 0.92
C PRO A 135 -15.91 -23.16 2.42
N GLY A 136 -14.84 -23.74 2.98
CA GLY A 136 -14.46 -23.60 4.38
C GLY A 136 -14.11 -22.15 4.73
N SER A 137 -13.38 -21.45 3.86
CA SER A 137 -13.07 -20.01 4.01
C SER A 137 -14.35 -19.17 4.09
N VAL A 138 -15.33 -19.45 3.22
CA VAL A 138 -16.59 -18.71 3.15
C VAL A 138 -17.49 -19.01 4.36
N LEU A 139 -17.59 -20.26 4.78
CA LEU A 139 -18.52 -20.69 5.82
C LEU A 139 -17.99 -20.44 7.23
N LEU A 140 -16.69 -20.69 7.46
CA LEU A 140 -16.08 -20.63 8.78
C LEU A 140 -15.51 -19.25 9.09
N MET A 141 -15.16 -18.46 8.07
CA MET A 141 -14.57 -17.12 8.24
C MET A 141 -13.32 -17.12 9.14
N LYS A 142 -12.49 -18.17 9.00
CA LYS A 142 -11.26 -18.38 9.78
C LYS A 142 -9.98 -18.27 8.97
N GLU A 143 -10.05 -18.35 7.65
CA GLU A 143 -8.90 -18.27 6.76
C GLU A 143 -9.28 -17.62 5.43
N TYR A 144 -8.32 -17.00 4.78
CA TYR A 144 -8.43 -16.57 3.39
C TYR A 144 -7.92 -17.71 2.52
N SER A 145 -8.80 -18.41 1.81
CA SER A 145 -8.39 -19.54 0.98
C SER A 145 -9.10 -19.53 -0.37
N ALA A 146 -8.34 -19.70 -1.45
CA ALA A 146 -8.84 -19.75 -2.82
C ALA A 146 -7.81 -20.43 -3.74
N GLU A 147 -8.25 -21.43 -4.51
CA GLU A 147 -7.47 -22.15 -5.53
C GLU A 147 -6.00 -22.43 -5.15
N GLY A 148 -5.78 -23.04 -3.98
CA GLY A 148 -4.47 -23.47 -3.51
C GLY A 148 -3.70 -22.42 -2.70
N ILE A 149 -4.12 -21.15 -2.69
CA ILE A 149 -3.59 -20.13 -1.77
C ILE A 149 -4.34 -20.24 -0.45
N SER A 150 -3.64 -20.24 0.70
CA SER A 150 -4.28 -20.13 2.02
C SER A 150 -3.47 -19.27 3.00
N PHE A 151 -4.15 -18.33 3.64
CA PHE A 151 -3.64 -17.47 4.71
C PHE A 151 -4.54 -17.57 5.94
N THR A 152 -3.97 -18.03 7.05
CA THR A 152 -4.73 -18.30 8.28
C THR A 152 -4.18 -17.46 9.43
N PRO A 153 -4.97 -16.55 10.04
CA PRO A 153 -4.61 -15.91 11.30
C PRO A 153 -4.45 -16.96 12.40
N VAL A 154 -3.34 -16.91 13.13
CA VAL A 154 -3.11 -17.78 14.29
C VAL A 154 -3.04 -16.98 15.58
N GLU A 155 -2.28 -15.87 15.56
CA GLU A 155 -2.21 -14.93 16.67
C GLU A 155 -2.21 -13.50 16.11
N PRO A 156 -3.19 -12.65 16.49
CA PRO A 156 -3.34 -11.30 15.96
C PRO A 156 -2.04 -10.48 16.00
N MET A 157 -1.65 -9.92 14.85
CA MET A 157 -0.43 -9.12 14.63
C MET A 157 0.88 -9.81 14.99
N LYS A 158 0.87 -11.13 15.22
CA LYS A 158 2.08 -11.87 15.60
C LYS A 158 2.35 -13.08 14.73
N ARG A 159 1.33 -13.84 14.33
CA ARG A 159 1.54 -15.10 13.60
C ARG A 159 0.41 -15.46 12.66
N TRP A 160 0.81 -15.81 11.44
CA TRP A 160 -0.05 -16.28 10.37
C TRP A 160 0.54 -17.52 9.73
N TYR A 161 -0.31 -18.49 9.41
CA TYR A 161 0.07 -19.55 8.48
C TYR A 161 -0.10 -19.05 7.06
N VAL A 162 0.90 -19.27 6.21
CA VAL A 162 0.94 -18.82 4.83
C VAL A 162 1.33 -20.00 3.96
N SER A 163 0.46 -20.37 3.03
CA SER A 163 0.68 -21.53 2.17
C SER A 163 0.17 -21.34 0.76
N PHE A 164 0.79 -22.09 -0.14
CA PHE A 164 0.37 -22.28 -1.52
C PHE A 164 0.55 -23.76 -1.90
N ASN A 165 -0.43 -24.36 -2.55
CA ASN A 165 -0.31 -25.70 -3.12
C ASN A 165 -1.02 -25.77 -4.46
N GLY A 166 -0.24 -25.85 -5.54
CA GLY A 166 -0.79 -25.87 -6.88
C GLY A 166 0.27 -25.89 -7.95
N LYS A 167 -0.20 -25.83 -9.21
CA LYS A 167 0.69 -25.70 -10.36
C LYS A 167 1.03 -24.23 -10.59
N MET A 168 2.26 -23.97 -10.98
CA MET A 168 2.72 -22.65 -11.43
C MET A 168 3.44 -22.78 -12.76
N ARG A 169 3.46 -21.71 -13.55
CA ARG A 169 4.20 -21.64 -14.81
C ARG A 169 5.32 -20.63 -14.72
N THR A 170 6.35 -20.77 -15.54
CA THR A 170 7.38 -19.72 -15.66
C THR A 170 6.92 -18.60 -16.58
N GLN A 171 7.31 -17.36 -16.28
CA GLN A 171 7.03 -16.23 -17.17
C GLN A 171 7.72 -16.39 -18.54
N LYS A 172 8.94 -16.95 -18.56
CA LYS A 172 9.72 -17.15 -19.80
C LYS A 172 9.17 -18.26 -20.70
N ASN A 173 8.60 -19.31 -20.10
CA ASN A 173 8.02 -20.44 -20.80
C ASN A 173 6.70 -20.83 -20.13
N PRO A 174 5.58 -20.22 -20.54
CA PRO A 174 4.26 -20.45 -19.95
C PRO A 174 3.77 -21.90 -20.02
N ASP A 175 4.28 -22.70 -20.97
CA ASP A 175 3.90 -24.11 -21.13
C ASP A 175 4.60 -25.02 -20.12
N LYS A 176 5.71 -24.55 -19.52
CA LYS A 176 6.45 -25.29 -18.51
C LYS A 176 5.80 -25.11 -17.14
N LEU A 177 5.09 -26.16 -16.71
CA LEU A 177 4.43 -26.22 -15.41
C LEU A 177 5.31 -26.88 -14.36
N PHE A 178 5.18 -26.39 -13.13
CA PHE A 178 5.81 -26.93 -11.94
C PHE A 178 4.76 -27.20 -10.88
N ASN A 179 4.83 -28.35 -10.21
CA ASN A 179 4.13 -28.60 -8.96
C ASN A 179 4.85 -27.84 -7.85
N VAL A 180 4.14 -26.91 -7.21
CA VAL A 180 4.72 -26.01 -6.21
C VAL A 180 3.93 -26.10 -4.92
N LYS A 181 4.65 -26.27 -3.82
CA LYS A 181 4.10 -26.23 -2.46
C LYS A 181 4.93 -25.29 -1.60
N LEU A 182 4.31 -24.25 -1.07
CA LEU A 182 4.88 -23.39 -0.04
C LEU A 182 4.10 -23.63 1.25
N ASP A 183 4.79 -23.90 2.34
CA ASP A 183 4.21 -24.01 3.67
C ASP A 183 5.09 -23.27 4.66
N GLY A 184 4.55 -22.30 5.39
CA GLY A 184 5.32 -21.57 6.38
C GLY A 184 4.49 -20.67 7.28
N GLU A 185 5.20 -20.00 8.17
CA GLU A 185 4.64 -19.03 9.09
C GLU A 185 5.21 -17.66 8.80
N TRP A 186 4.32 -16.68 8.67
CA TRP A 186 4.67 -15.28 8.82
C TRP A 186 4.58 -14.93 10.30
N THR A 187 5.61 -14.27 10.83
CA THR A 187 5.68 -13.85 12.23
C THR A 187 6.15 -12.41 12.36
N SER A 188 5.73 -11.71 13.42
CA SER A 188 6.25 -10.38 13.71
C SER A 188 6.28 -10.08 15.20
N ASP A 189 7.31 -9.35 15.59
CA ASP A 189 7.49 -8.69 16.87
C ASP A 189 7.69 -7.17 16.71
N LEU A 190 7.31 -6.65 15.55
CA LEU A 190 7.43 -5.26 15.11
C LEU A 190 6.07 -4.55 15.18
N PRO A 191 6.03 -3.22 15.36
CA PRO A 191 4.77 -2.46 15.33
C PRO A 191 4.07 -2.57 13.97
N TYR A 192 2.74 -2.47 14.00
CA TYR A 192 1.93 -2.28 12.80
C TYR A 192 1.71 -0.78 12.55
N PHE A 193 1.37 -0.45 11.30
CA PHE A 193 1.07 0.91 10.86
C PHE A 193 -0.37 0.98 10.37
N LEU A 194 -1.24 1.71 11.08
CA LEU A 194 -2.63 1.92 10.70
C LEU A 194 -2.75 3.25 9.96
N PHE A 195 -3.06 3.22 8.66
CA PHE A 195 -3.04 4.42 7.81
C PHE A 195 -4.05 5.49 8.24
N GLU A 196 -5.13 5.10 8.91
CA GLU A 196 -6.14 6.02 9.44
C GLU A 196 -5.60 6.93 10.54
N THR A 197 -4.67 6.43 11.36
CA THR A 197 -4.17 7.14 12.55
C THR A 197 -2.72 7.57 12.43
N ASP A 198 -1.90 6.81 11.71
CA ASP A 198 -0.44 6.90 11.80
C ASP A 198 0.19 7.64 10.61
N MET A 199 -0.53 7.76 9.49
CA MET A 199 -0.07 8.47 8.29
C MET A 199 0.30 9.93 8.59
N SER A 200 1.26 10.48 7.84
CA SER A 200 1.65 11.89 7.98
C SER A 200 0.47 12.83 7.69
N LEU A 201 0.11 13.67 8.67
CA LEU A 201 -0.86 14.74 8.45
C LEU A 201 -0.38 15.72 7.39
N LYS A 202 0.93 15.96 7.33
CA LYS A 202 1.57 16.84 6.35
C LYS A 202 1.41 16.26 4.94
N SER A 203 1.78 14.99 4.73
CA SER A 203 1.65 14.37 3.40
C SER A 203 0.19 14.34 2.92
N LEU A 204 -0.75 13.87 3.76
CA LEU A 204 -2.16 13.80 3.38
C LEU A 204 -2.76 15.18 3.09
N SER A 205 -2.44 16.18 3.91
CA SER A 205 -2.91 17.55 3.68
C SER A 205 -2.31 18.15 2.41
N ALA A 206 -1.04 17.87 2.11
CA ALA A 206 -0.40 18.30 0.87
C ALA A 206 -1.07 17.66 -0.36
N ALA A 207 -1.32 16.35 -0.32
CA ALA A 207 -2.01 15.63 -1.41
C ALA A 207 -3.37 16.25 -1.72
N ILE A 208 -4.23 16.43 -0.71
CA ILE A 208 -5.58 16.97 -0.88
C ILE A 208 -5.57 18.47 -1.23
N ALA A 209 -4.59 19.22 -0.74
CA ALA A 209 -4.45 20.64 -1.08
C ALA A 209 -3.98 20.88 -2.53
N ARG A 210 -3.37 19.90 -3.20
CA ARG A 210 -3.07 19.99 -4.64
C ARG A 210 -4.34 19.92 -5.48
N GLU A 211 -5.32 19.15 -5.04
CA GLU A 211 -6.56 18.93 -5.80
C GLU A 211 -7.48 20.15 -5.83
N THR A 212 -8.35 20.19 -6.84
CA THR A 212 -9.43 21.19 -6.91
C THR A 212 -10.54 20.77 -5.96
N TRP A 213 -10.86 21.61 -4.98
CA TRP A 213 -11.90 21.30 -4.00
C TRP A 213 -13.28 21.52 -4.60
N THR A 214 -14.01 20.43 -4.73
CA THR A 214 -15.41 20.38 -5.17
C THR A 214 -16.17 19.43 -4.24
N GLU A 215 -17.50 19.45 -4.33
CA GLU A 215 -18.34 18.50 -3.58
C GLU A 215 -18.00 17.05 -3.96
N GLU A 216 -17.79 16.80 -5.26
CA GLU A 216 -17.45 15.49 -5.80
C GLU A 216 -16.13 14.95 -5.25
N LEU A 217 -15.11 15.82 -5.08
CA LEU A 217 -13.85 15.41 -4.43
C LEU A 217 -14.10 14.90 -3.01
N PHE A 218 -14.87 15.66 -2.21
CA PHE A 218 -15.11 15.29 -0.82
C PHE A 218 -15.99 14.05 -0.70
N ASP A 219 -16.93 13.84 -1.61
CA ASP A 219 -17.71 12.61 -1.67
C ASP A 219 -16.88 11.42 -2.14
N ALA A 220 -15.97 11.61 -3.10
CA ALA A 220 -15.00 10.59 -3.48
C ALA A 220 -14.09 10.21 -2.31
N LEU A 221 -13.59 11.18 -1.53
CA LEU A 221 -12.77 10.92 -0.34
C LEU A 221 -13.54 10.11 0.72
N LYS A 222 -14.83 10.40 0.94
CA LYS A 222 -15.67 9.60 1.85
C LYS A 222 -15.91 8.20 1.29
N SER A 223 -16.20 8.09 0.00
CA SER A 223 -16.57 6.83 -0.66
C SER A 223 -15.39 5.87 -0.83
N ALA A 224 -14.18 6.40 -1.00
CA ALA A 224 -12.94 5.64 -1.12
C ALA A 224 -12.34 5.23 0.23
N HIS A 225 -12.95 5.63 1.36
CA HIS A 225 -12.46 5.27 2.67
C HIS A 225 -12.51 3.75 2.88
N GLN A 226 -11.38 3.23 3.35
CA GLN A 226 -11.16 1.85 3.74
C GLN A 226 -10.22 1.84 4.93
N THR A 227 -10.30 0.79 5.74
CA THR A 227 -9.30 0.50 6.77
C THR A 227 -8.18 -0.28 6.11
N HIS A 228 -6.94 0.16 6.36
CA HIS A 228 -5.72 -0.44 5.83
C HIS A 228 -4.63 -0.35 6.89
N TYR A 229 -4.00 -1.49 7.19
CA TYR A 229 -2.80 -1.51 7.99
C TYR A 229 -1.75 -2.43 7.39
N GLU A 230 -0.51 -2.13 7.73
CA GLU A 230 0.68 -2.83 7.26
C GLU A 230 1.53 -3.25 8.44
N GLN A 231 2.24 -4.36 8.29
CA GLN A 231 3.18 -4.83 9.30
C GLN A 231 4.39 -5.50 8.65
N MET A 232 5.57 -5.09 9.10
CA MET A 232 6.81 -5.78 8.77
C MET A 232 6.93 -7.05 9.60
N GLY A 233 7.56 -8.09 9.06
CA GLY A 233 7.73 -9.34 9.77
C GLY A 233 8.77 -10.25 9.14
N TYR A 234 8.67 -11.53 9.43
CA TYR A 234 9.58 -12.56 8.98
C TYR A 234 8.77 -13.71 8.44
N PHE A 235 9.30 -14.42 7.46
CA PHE A 235 8.72 -15.67 7.00
C PHE A 235 9.72 -16.81 7.18
N THR A 236 9.25 -17.90 7.76
CA THR A 236 9.99 -19.17 7.83
C THR A 236 9.12 -20.29 7.30
N GLY A 237 9.66 -21.10 6.40
CA GLY A 237 8.88 -22.16 5.78
C GLY A 237 9.69 -23.07 4.88
N THR A 238 8.98 -23.95 4.18
CA THR A 238 9.54 -24.84 3.17
C THR A 238 8.84 -24.57 1.85
N LEU A 239 9.64 -24.31 0.81
CA LEU A 239 9.19 -24.32 -0.58
C LEU A 239 9.61 -25.63 -1.20
N THR A 240 8.69 -26.32 -1.86
CA THR A 240 8.96 -27.51 -2.66
C THR A 240 8.54 -27.22 -4.09
N VAL A 241 9.44 -27.43 -5.04
CA VAL A 241 9.19 -27.33 -6.47
C VAL A 241 9.57 -28.66 -7.09
N GLU A 242 8.58 -29.36 -7.63
CA GLU A 242 8.69 -30.78 -8.01
C GLU A 242 9.25 -31.62 -6.84
N ASN A 243 10.46 -32.16 -7.01
CA ASN A 243 11.11 -33.02 -6.02
C ASN A 243 12.19 -32.29 -5.20
N LYS A 244 12.33 -30.96 -5.36
CA LYS A 244 13.36 -30.18 -4.68
C LYS A 244 12.74 -29.28 -3.62
N SER A 245 13.21 -29.43 -2.38
CA SER A 245 12.77 -28.63 -1.24
C SER A 245 13.83 -27.63 -0.79
N TYR A 246 13.38 -26.44 -0.40
CA TYR A 246 14.17 -25.31 0.06
C TYR A 246 13.64 -24.86 1.41
N ARG A 247 14.52 -24.75 2.41
CA ARG A 247 14.17 -24.12 3.69
C ARG A 247 14.35 -22.62 3.55
N LEU A 248 13.29 -21.88 3.84
CA LEU A 248 13.24 -20.43 3.66
C LEU A 248 13.29 -19.74 5.02
N LYS A 249 14.10 -18.69 5.10
CA LYS A 249 14.12 -17.70 6.18
C LYS A 249 14.27 -16.33 5.53
N MET A 250 13.24 -15.51 5.66
CA MET A 250 13.03 -14.33 4.83
C MET A 250 12.56 -13.14 5.65
N ASP A 251 12.93 -11.95 5.21
CA ASP A 251 12.26 -10.73 5.63
C ASP A 251 10.92 -10.62 4.91
N ALA A 252 9.90 -10.17 5.62
CA ALA A 252 8.53 -10.23 5.13
C ALA A 252 7.74 -8.97 5.45
N PHE A 253 6.63 -8.85 4.73
CA PHE A 253 5.65 -7.78 4.83
C PHE A 253 4.27 -8.41 4.74
N ARG A 254 3.31 -7.80 5.42
CA ARG A 254 1.91 -8.16 5.36
C ARG A 254 1.08 -6.89 5.35
N ASP A 255 -0.03 -6.93 4.62
CA ASP A 255 -1.11 -5.98 4.80
C ASP A 255 -2.47 -6.67 4.97
N HIS A 256 -3.40 -5.91 5.50
CA HIS A 256 -4.80 -6.25 5.54
C HIS A 256 -5.63 -4.99 5.36
N SER A 257 -6.59 -5.08 4.46
CA SER A 257 -7.44 -3.97 4.08
C SER A 257 -8.86 -4.42 3.84
N PHE A 258 -9.81 -3.62 4.30
CA PHE A 258 -11.24 -3.93 4.21
C PHE A 258 -12.05 -2.64 4.23
N GLY A 259 -13.26 -2.70 3.70
CA GLY A 259 -14.13 -1.54 3.66
C GLY A 259 -15.45 -1.80 2.97
N TYR A 260 -16.23 -0.74 2.81
CA TYR A 260 -17.54 -0.81 2.18
C TYR A 260 -17.45 -1.29 0.73
N LYS A 261 -16.49 -0.76 -0.04
CA LYS A 261 -16.21 -1.17 -1.42
C LYS A 261 -14.77 -0.85 -1.82
N ARG A 262 -14.27 -1.55 -2.84
CA ARG A 262 -13.01 -1.19 -3.52
C ARG A 262 -13.16 -1.31 -5.03
N ASP A 263 -12.71 -0.27 -5.71
CA ASP A 263 -12.69 -0.19 -7.16
C ASP A 263 -11.28 0.12 -7.66
N TRP A 264 -10.62 -0.91 -8.19
CA TRP A 264 -9.26 -0.81 -8.71
C TRP A 264 -9.17 0.09 -9.96
N THR A 265 -10.28 0.36 -10.65
CA THR A 265 -10.31 1.26 -11.81
C THR A 265 -10.05 2.73 -11.44
N LEU A 266 -10.10 3.07 -10.15
CA LEU A 266 -9.77 4.40 -9.65
C LEU A 266 -8.26 4.65 -9.61
N MET A 267 -7.44 3.59 -9.59
CA MET A 267 -5.98 3.71 -9.62
C MET A 267 -5.53 4.08 -11.03
N HIS A 268 -4.94 5.27 -11.17
CA HIS A 268 -4.22 5.61 -12.40
C HIS A 268 -2.84 4.94 -12.41
N ARG A 269 -2.11 5.08 -11.30
CA ARG A 269 -0.76 4.56 -11.17
C ARG A 269 -0.31 4.51 -9.72
N TYR A 270 0.53 3.55 -9.36
CA TYR A 270 1.16 3.50 -8.06
C TYR A 270 2.52 2.82 -8.11
N ALA A 271 3.34 3.05 -7.08
CA ALA A 271 4.58 2.33 -6.81
C ALA A 271 4.68 2.08 -5.31
N PHE A 272 5.01 0.83 -4.93
CA PHE A 272 5.31 0.46 -3.55
C PHE A 272 6.70 -0.16 -3.47
N HIS A 273 7.42 0.20 -2.41
CA HIS A 273 8.75 -0.28 -2.10
C HIS A 273 8.76 -0.83 -0.67
N MET A 274 9.08 -2.12 -0.56
CA MET A 274 9.38 -2.77 0.70
C MET A 274 10.89 -2.97 0.77
N LEU A 275 11.58 -2.19 1.60
CA LEU A 275 13.04 -2.20 1.72
C LEU A 275 13.45 -2.84 3.05
N TYR A 276 14.47 -3.71 2.99
CA TYR A 276 15.03 -4.42 4.14
C TYR A 276 16.54 -4.19 4.17
N LEU A 277 17.01 -3.43 5.15
CA LEU A 277 18.42 -3.02 5.26
C LEU A 277 19.20 -3.93 6.21
N GLU A 278 20.53 -3.93 6.09
CA GLU A 278 21.41 -4.81 6.86
C GLU A 278 21.45 -4.47 8.35
N ASP A 279 21.24 -3.20 8.70
CA ASP A 279 21.13 -2.72 10.08
C ASP A 279 19.81 -3.14 10.74
N ARG A 280 18.91 -3.80 10.00
CA ARG A 280 17.53 -4.19 10.35
C ARG A 280 16.51 -3.06 10.27
N THR A 281 16.88 -1.92 9.68
CA THR A 281 15.90 -0.90 9.27
C THR A 281 15.00 -1.47 8.18
N ARG A 282 13.71 -1.18 8.26
CA ARG A 282 12.71 -1.63 7.28
C ARG A 282 11.85 -0.46 6.84
N VAL A 283 11.51 -0.44 5.56
CA VAL A 283 10.73 0.67 4.97
C VAL A 283 9.58 0.09 4.17
N SER A 284 8.37 0.58 4.42
CA SER A 284 7.25 0.51 3.46
C SER A 284 7.05 1.92 2.93
N LEU A 285 7.17 2.12 1.62
CA LEU A 285 6.96 3.40 0.98
C LEU A 285 6.03 3.20 -0.22
N GLY A 286 4.97 4.00 -0.28
CA GLY A 286 4.02 4.03 -1.39
C GLY A 286 3.90 5.43 -1.97
N VAL A 287 3.82 5.51 -3.29
CA VAL A 287 3.34 6.70 -4.01
C VAL A 287 2.18 6.30 -4.89
N VAL A 288 1.02 6.92 -4.68
CA VAL A 288 -0.25 6.52 -5.30
C VAL A 288 -0.87 7.70 -6.05
N SER A 289 -1.38 7.42 -7.25
CA SER A 289 -2.21 8.30 -8.05
C SER A 289 -3.60 7.69 -8.20
N GLN A 290 -4.55 8.28 -7.49
CA GLN A 290 -5.98 8.01 -7.59
C GLN A 290 -6.67 9.34 -7.93
N PRO A 291 -6.74 9.75 -9.21
CA PRO A 291 -7.12 11.12 -9.57
C PRO A 291 -8.51 11.57 -9.09
N ALA A 292 -9.40 10.62 -8.77
CA ALA A 292 -10.70 10.90 -8.15
C ALA A 292 -10.59 11.43 -6.70
N THR A 293 -9.49 11.19 -6.00
CA THR A 293 -9.26 11.62 -4.60
C THR A 293 -7.96 12.39 -4.44
N THR A 294 -6.84 11.82 -4.87
CA THR A 294 -5.51 12.42 -4.81
C THR A 294 -4.68 11.92 -5.99
N SER A 295 -4.28 12.83 -6.87
CA SER A 295 -3.45 12.51 -8.02
C SER A 295 -1.99 12.20 -7.66
N LEU A 296 -1.55 12.60 -6.46
CA LEU A 296 -0.26 12.26 -5.87
C LEU A 296 -0.36 12.20 -4.34
N LEU A 297 -0.25 11.00 -3.79
CA LEU A 297 -0.20 10.75 -2.36
C LEU A 297 1.02 9.90 -2.01
N GLU A 298 1.88 10.45 -1.17
CA GLU A 298 3.06 9.79 -0.61
C GLU A 298 2.69 9.23 0.77
N MET A 299 3.00 7.97 1.04
CA MET A 299 2.62 7.31 2.29
C MET A 299 3.62 6.22 2.66
N GLY A 300 3.57 5.78 3.91
CA GLY A 300 4.42 4.69 4.40
C GLY A 300 5.11 5.03 5.70
N TYR A 301 6.07 4.19 6.07
CA TYR A 301 6.76 4.24 7.35
C TYR A 301 8.14 3.58 7.31
N VAL A 302 8.96 3.93 8.29
CA VAL A 302 10.24 3.31 8.63
C VAL A 302 10.12 2.66 9.99
N VAL A 303 10.56 1.40 10.10
CA VAL A 303 10.78 0.71 11.38
C VAL A 303 12.29 0.64 11.62
N LEU A 304 12.75 1.22 12.72
CA LEU A 304 14.15 1.23 13.11
C LEU A 304 14.52 -0.03 13.92
N PRO A 305 15.82 -0.32 14.13
CA PRO A 305 16.25 -1.52 14.86
C PRO A 305 15.78 -1.57 16.33
N ASP A 306 15.46 -0.42 16.93
CA ASP A 306 14.86 -0.29 18.26
C ASP A 306 13.32 -0.52 18.26
N LYS A 307 12.75 -0.88 17.11
CA LYS A 307 11.32 -1.09 16.85
C LYS A 307 10.46 0.18 16.91
N SER A 308 11.06 1.36 16.96
CA SER A 308 10.31 2.60 16.77
C SER A 308 9.81 2.70 15.32
N ILE A 309 8.61 3.26 15.15
CA ILE A 309 7.96 3.44 13.84
C ILE A 309 7.76 4.92 13.55
N HIS A 310 8.15 5.33 12.35
CA HIS A 310 8.13 6.72 11.91
C HIS A 310 7.46 6.81 10.55
N HIS A 311 6.41 7.61 10.43
CA HIS A 311 5.77 7.81 9.14
C HIS A 311 6.68 8.57 8.17
N ILE A 312 6.48 8.32 6.89
CA ILE A 312 7.14 9.09 5.82
C ILE A 312 6.46 10.46 5.70
N GLU A 313 7.25 11.52 5.76
CA GLU A 313 6.76 12.89 5.74
C GLU A 313 6.65 13.48 4.35
N ASN A 314 7.58 13.08 3.47
CA ASN A 314 7.62 13.45 2.07
C ASN A 314 8.51 12.46 1.29
N CYS A 315 8.29 12.38 -0.02
CA CYS A 315 9.09 11.59 -0.95
C CYS A 315 9.20 12.31 -2.29
N ASN A 316 10.38 12.30 -2.91
CA ASN A 316 10.58 12.92 -4.23
C ASN A 316 10.40 11.93 -5.40
N LEU A 317 9.86 10.72 -5.15
CA LEU A 317 9.51 9.77 -6.20
C LEU A 317 8.28 10.27 -6.97
N VAL A 318 8.49 10.76 -8.18
CA VAL A 318 7.44 11.35 -9.01
C VAL A 318 6.95 10.36 -10.07
N LEU A 319 5.76 9.78 -9.86
CA LEU A 319 5.23 8.68 -10.71
C LEU A 319 5.31 8.95 -12.22
N TYR A 320 4.93 10.14 -12.67
CA TYR A 320 4.90 10.45 -14.11
C TYR A 320 6.29 10.54 -14.75
N GLN A 321 7.35 10.77 -13.97
CA GLN A 321 8.72 10.79 -14.47
C GLN A 321 9.25 9.37 -14.76
N HIS A 322 8.53 8.33 -14.32
CA HIS A 322 8.95 6.94 -14.43
C HIS A 322 8.15 6.16 -15.47
N GLY A 323 7.99 6.71 -16.66
CA GLY A 323 7.36 6.03 -17.80
C GLY A 323 5.88 6.33 -17.96
N GLU A 324 5.42 7.56 -17.71
CA GLU A 324 4.07 7.98 -18.10
C GLU A 324 3.90 7.85 -19.60
N ASN A 325 2.83 7.18 -20.04
CA ASN A 325 2.60 6.84 -21.45
C ASN A 325 3.75 6.07 -22.12
N GLY A 326 4.58 5.37 -21.35
CA GLY A 326 5.76 4.67 -21.85
C GLY A 326 6.17 3.50 -20.96
N THR A 327 7.40 3.03 -21.15
CA THR A 327 7.99 1.96 -20.33
C THR A 327 8.79 2.57 -19.18
N PRO A 328 8.56 2.15 -17.93
CA PRO A 328 9.38 2.59 -16.80
C PRO A 328 10.86 2.25 -17.00
N GLY A 329 11.74 3.16 -16.60
CA GLY A 329 13.17 2.88 -16.56
C GLY A 329 13.50 1.75 -15.58
N LYS A 330 14.51 0.96 -15.93
CA LYS A 330 15.01 -0.17 -15.13
C LYS A 330 15.70 0.27 -13.82
N ASN A 331 16.34 1.44 -13.87
CA ASN A 331 17.07 2.00 -12.74
C ASN A 331 16.53 3.40 -12.46
N TYR A 332 16.31 3.70 -11.19
CA TYR A 332 15.88 5.00 -10.74
C TYR A 332 16.30 5.22 -9.29
N ALA A 333 16.27 6.47 -8.88
CA ALA A 333 16.60 6.86 -7.53
C ALA A 333 15.59 7.90 -7.05
N PHE A 334 15.40 7.94 -5.75
CA PHE A 334 14.55 8.91 -5.07
C PHE A 334 15.04 9.03 -3.62
N SER A 335 14.58 10.07 -2.94
CA SER A 335 14.84 10.32 -1.53
C SER A 335 13.52 10.54 -0.80
N PHE A 336 13.49 10.18 0.46
CA PHE A 336 12.34 10.43 1.33
C PHE A 336 12.81 10.81 2.74
N ASN A 337 11.92 11.47 3.48
CA ASN A 337 12.18 11.86 4.86
C ASN A 337 11.30 11.10 5.84
N ALA A 338 11.91 10.64 6.92
CA ALA A 338 11.24 10.09 8.10
C ALA A 338 12.16 10.28 9.31
N ASN A 339 11.61 10.43 10.51
CA ASN A 339 12.39 10.57 11.75
C ASN A 339 13.45 11.70 11.72
N ASN A 340 13.17 12.85 11.09
CA ASN A 340 14.12 13.95 10.85
C ASN A 340 15.39 13.56 10.05
N GLU A 341 15.40 12.38 9.43
CA GLU A 341 16.49 11.90 8.58
C GLU A 341 16.08 11.96 7.10
N THR A 342 17.07 11.94 6.22
CA THR A 342 16.88 11.79 4.77
C THR A 342 17.44 10.44 4.34
N TYR A 343 16.64 9.66 3.63
CA TYR A 343 17.02 8.36 3.10
C TYR A 343 17.10 8.46 1.58
N ASP A 344 18.27 8.12 1.02
CA ASP A 344 18.48 8.03 -0.43
C ASP A 344 18.35 6.58 -0.89
N VAL A 345 17.45 6.35 -1.85
CA VAL A 345 17.18 5.03 -2.41
C VAL A 345 17.66 4.99 -3.84
N ARG A 346 18.44 3.96 -4.16
CA ARG A 346 18.83 3.63 -5.53
C ARG A 346 18.33 2.23 -5.87
N ILE A 347 17.44 2.16 -6.85
CA ILE A 347 16.97 0.90 -7.40
C ILE A 347 17.79 0.60 -8.64
N ASN A 348 18.52 -0.51 -8.58
CA ASN A 348 19.14 -1.11 -9.75
C ASN A 348 18.41 -2.42 -10.02
N SER A 349 17.66 -2.53 -11.12
CA SER A 349 17.14 -3.83 -11.51
C SER A 349 18.32 -4.69 -11.96
N ALA A 350 18.81 -5.58 -11.10
CA ALA A 350 19.61 -6.69 -11.59
C ALA A 350 18.74 -7.47 -12.59
N ARG A 351 19.32 -7.91 -13.70
CA ARG A 351 18.66 -8.87 -14.60
C ARG A 351 18.03 -9.96 -13.72
N SER A 352 16.71 -10.08 -13.69
CA SER A 352 16.12 -11.42 -13.56
C SER A 352 16.75 -12.15 -14.73
N THR A 353 17.75 -13.00 -14.43
CA THR A 353 18.62 -13.68 -15.40
C THR A 353 17.90 -13.80 -16.73
N GLU A 354 18.31 -13.02 -17.74
CA GLU A 354 17.64 -12.94 -19.06
C GLU A 354 17.64 -14.29 -19.76
#